data_AF-A0A6J6N1Z9-F1
#
_entry.id   AF-A0A6J6N1Z9-F1
#
_cell.length_a   1.000
_cell.length_b   1.000
_cell.length_c   1.000
_cell.angle_alpha   90.00
_cell.angle_beta   90.00
_cell.angle_gamma   90.00
#
_symmetry.space_group_name_H-M   'P 1'
#
loop_
_entity.id
_entity.type
_entity.pdbx_description
1 polymer ?
#
loop_
_entity_poly.entity_id
_entity_poly.type
_entity_poly.pdbx_seq_one_letter_code
_entity_poly.pdbx_strand_id
1 'polypeptide(L)' 'MKEIQESRDVEVAAQVIELMPVGVDVHWRRLSRLCGGDVARVVAALASLAHRGNVTRVATGRYRRNY' A
#
# COMPACT_ATOMS: atom_id res chain seq x y z
N MET A 1 9.08 -17.38 13.89
CA MET A 1 7.96 -17.15 12.94
C MET A 1 7.55 -15.68 12.78
N LYS A 2 7.87 -14.76 13.72
CA LYS A 2 7.51 -13.33 13.57
C LYS A 2 8.32 -12.58 12.50
N GLU A 3 9.63 -12.85 12.41
CA GLU A 3 10.53 -12.13 11.47
C GLU A 3 10.17 -12.36 9.99
N ILE A 4 9.71 -13.56 9.63
CA ILE A 4 9.31 -13.89 8.24
C ILE A 4 8.04 -13.13 7.85
N GLN A 5 7.13 -12.90 8.80
CA GLN A 5 5.90 -12.17 8.55
C GLN A 5 6.18 -10.68 8.40
N GLU A 6 7.03 -10.10 9.26
CA GLU A 6 7.43 -8.69 9.17
C GLU A 6 8.16 -8.39 7.85
N SER A 7 9.06 -9.29 7.41
CA SER A 7 9.79 -9.12 6.16
C SER A 7 8.85 -9.07 4.94
N ARG A 8 7.82 -9.92 4.90
CA ARG A 8 6.82 -9.93 3.82
C ARG A 8 5.91 -8.71 3.83
N ASP A 9 5.53 -8.21 4.99
CA ASP A 9 4.65 -7.04 5.08
C ASP A 9 5.40 -5.75 4.70
N VAL A 10 6.71 -5.68 4.97
CA VAL A 10 7.60 -4.62 4.47
C VAL A 10 7.74 -4.68 2.95
N GLU A 11 7.91 -5.88 2.38
CA GLU A 11 8.04 -6.07 0.93
C GLU A 11 6.78 -5.59 0.17
N VAL A 12 5.58 -5.94 0.66
CA VAL A 12 4.32 -5.47 0.06
C VAL A 12 4.16 -3.96 0.20
N ALA A 13 4.56 -3.36 1.33
CA ALA A 13 4.50 -1.91 1.50
C ALA A 13 5.44 -1.17 0.53
N ALA A 14 6.65 -1.69 0.33
CA ALA A 14 7.60 -1.16 -0.66
C ALA A 14 7.01 -1.26 -2.07
N GLN A 15 6.49 -2.43 -2.45
CA GLN A 15 5.85 -2.64 -3.74
C GLN A 15 4.65 -1.70 -3.96
N VAL A 16 3.81 -1.50 -2.94
CA VAL A 16 2.67 -0.56 -3.01
C VAL A 16 3.16 0.86 -3.28
N ILE A 17 4.23 1.32 -2.62
CA ILE A 17 4.82 2.65 -2.86
C ILE A 17 5.35 2.78 -4.30
N GLU A 18 6.06 1.77 -4.79
CA GLU A 18 6.64 1.77 -6.14
C GLU A 18 5.55 1.85 -7.23
N LEU A 19 4.43 1.17 -7.00
CA LEU A 19 3.29 1.15 -7.91
C LEU A 19 2.41 2.41 -7.84
N MET A 20 2.64 3.30 -6.87
CA MET A 20 1.91 4.54 -6.70
C MET A 20 2.71 5.72 -7.24
N PRO A 21 2.32 6.30 -8.40
CA PRO A 21 2.92 7.53 -8.87
C PRO A 21 2.62 8.66 -7.90
N VAL A 22 3.59 9.56 -7.70
CA VAL A 22 3.42 10.64 -6.75
C VAL A 22 2.39 11.66 -7.26
N GLY A 23 1.53 12.14 -6.36
CA GLY A 23 0.43 13.07 -6.70
C GLY A 23 -0.77 12.43 -7.40
N VAL A 24 -0.73 11.13 -7.72
CA VAL A 24 -1.82 10.41 -8.40
C VAL A 24 -2.65 9.61 -7.40
N ASP A 25 -3.97 9.70 -7.52
CA ASP A 25 -4.91 8.92 -6.70
C ASP A 25 -5.06 7.50 -7.24
N VAL A 26 -4.66 6.52 -6.44
CA VAL A 26 -4.72 5.10 -6.81
C VAL A 26 -5.72 4.38 -5.91
N HIS A 27 -6.57 3.56 -6.53
CA HIS A 27 -7.54 2.72 -5.81
C HIS A 27 -6.89 1.40 -5.35
N TRP A 28 -7.13 0.95 -4.11
CA TRP A 28 -6.51 -0.28 -3.58
C TRP A 28 -6.77 -1.51 -4.46
N ARG A 29 -7.96 -1.61 -5.08
CA ARG A 29 -8.29 -2.70 -6.05
C ARG A 29 -7.32 -2.79 -7.22
N ARG A 30 -6.75 -1.66 -7.67
CA ARG A 30 -5.75 -1.66 -8.74
C ARG A 30 -4.42 -2.18 -8.21
N LEU A 31 -4.01 -1.71 -7.03
CA LEU A 31 -2.79 -2.17 -6.35
C LEU A 31 -2.86 -3.65 -6.02
N SER A 32 -3.99 -4.16 -5.51
CA SER A 32 -4.17 -5.57 -5.21
C SER A 32 -4.00 -6.45 -6.46
N ARG A 33 -4.46 -6.02 -7.63
CA ARG A 33 -4.23 -6.77 -8.89
C ARG A 33 -2.75 -6.81 -9.28
N LEU A 34 -2.00 -5.74 -9.01
CA LEU A 34 -0.58 -5.63 -9.33
C LEU A 34 0.30 -6.36 -8.29
N CYS A 35 -0.14 -6.46 -7.05
CA CYS A 35 0.49 -7.18 -5.94
C CYS A 35 0.01 -8.65 -5.81
N GLY A 36 -0.41 -9.30 -6.92
CA GLY A 36 -0.73 -10.74 -6.92
C GLY A 36 -2.11 -11.14 -6.36
N GLY A 37 -3.01 -10.18 -6.15
CA GLY A 37 -4.41 -10.43 -5.78
C GLY A 37 -4.72 -10.39 -4.28
N ASP A 38 -3.71 -10.23 -3.42
CA ASP A 38 -3.91 -10.21 -1.96
C ASP A 38 -4.43 -8.84 -1.48
N VAL A 39 -5.76 -8.72 -1.44
CA VAL A 39 -6.46 -7.50 -1.03
C VAL A 39 -6.16 -7.14 0.43
N ALA A 40 -6.15 -8.13 1.33
CA ALA A 40 -6.02 -7.88 2.76
C ALA A 40 -4.64 -7.29 3.09
N ARG A 41 -3.58 -7.87 2.50
CA ARG A 41 -2.22 -7.34 2.66
C ARG A 41 -2.05 -5.95 2.07
N VAL A 42 -2.59 -5.70 0.88
CA VAL A 42 -2.49 -4.36 0.26
C VAL A 42 -3.21 -3.31 1.09
N VAL A 43 -4.40 -3.62 1.63
CA VAL A 43 -5.13 -2.70 2.51
C VAL A 43 -4.36 -2.47 3.82
N ALA A 44 -3.77 -3.51 4.41
CA ALA A 44 -2.93 -3.38 5.61
C ALA A 44 -1.68 -2.53 5.35
N ALA A 45 -1.00 -2.76 4.22
CA ALA A 45 0.14 -1.97 3.78
C ALA A 45 -0.24 -0.49 3.60
N LEU A 46 -1.34 -0.20 2.90
CA LEU A 46 -1.83 1.17 2.72
C LEU A 46 -2.17 1.85 4.05
N ALA A 47 -2.74 1.13 5.03
CA ALA A 47 -2.98 1.65 6.36
C ALA A 47 -1.68 1.98 7.11
N SER A 48 -0.69 1.06 7.06
CA SER A 48 0.63 1.28 7.66
C SER A 48 1.37 2.46 7.04
N LEU A 49 1.36 2.56 5.70
CA LEU A 49 1.95 3.66 4.96
C LEU A 49 1.27 5.00 5.28
N ALA A 50 -0.06 4.99 5.44
CA ALA A 50 -0.81 6.18 5.82
C ALA A 50 -0.48 6.63 7.25
N HIS A 51 -0.37 5.68 8.18
CA HIS A 51 0.06 5.96 9.54
C HIS A 51 1.47 6.57 9.61
N ARG A 52 2.37 6.14 8.71
CA ARG A 52 3.73 6.67 8.57
C ARG A 52 3.82 7.97 7.76
N GLY A 53 2.70 8.48 7.23
CA GLY A 53 2.67 9.71 6.43
C GLY A 53 3.22 9.58 5.00
N ASN A 54 3.46 8.36 4.50
CA ASN A 54 3.94 8.14 3.12
C ASN A 54 2.81 8.24 2.09
N VAL A 55 1.58 7.94 2.50
CA VAL A 55 0.40 8.06 1.65
C VAL A 55 -0.73 8.73 2.42
N THR A 56 -1.66 9.35 1.72
CA THR A 56 -2.86 9.95 2.30
C THR A 56 -4.09 9.28 1.69
N ARG A 57 -5.06 8.88 2.53
CA ARG A 57 -6.36 8.42 2.03
C ARG A 57 -7.17 9.64 1.61
N VAL A 58 -7.42 9.79 0.32
CA VAL A 58 -8.12 10.94 -0.27
C VAL A 58 -9.62 10.70 -0.45
N ALA A 59 -10.03 9.44 -0.57
CA ALA A 59 -11.43 9.04 -0.67
C ALA A 59 -11.61 7.58 -0.23
N THR A 60 -12.85 7.10 -0.23
CA THR A 60 -13.11 5.67 0.02
C THR A 60 -12.38 4.81 -1.01
N GLY A 61 -11.45 4.03 -0.49
CA GLY A 61 -10.63 3.11 -1.26
C GLY A 61 -9.54 3.74 -2.14
N ARG A 62 -9.33 5.06 -2.08
CA ARG A 62 -8.29 5.76 -2.86
C ARG A 62 -7.23 6.38 -1.95
N TYR A 63 -5.98 6.23 -2.38
CA TYR A 63 -4.80 6.71 -1.69
C TYR A 63 -3.91 7.50 -2.65
N ARG A 64 -3.25 8.53 -2.13
CA ARG A 64 -2.27 9.35 -2.84
C ARG A 64 -0.92 9.21 -2.17
N ARG A 65 0.15 9.03 -2.93
CA ARG A 65 1.52 9.04 -2.39
C ARG A 65 1.96 10.47 -2.09
N ASN A 66 2.50 10.67 -0.90
CA ASN A 66 3.10 11.92 -0.44
C ASN A 66 4.57 11.97 -0.92
N TYR A 67 5.10 13.19 -1.11
CA TYR A 67 6.51 13.42 -1.47
C TYR A 67 7.38 13.42 -0.22
#